data_AF-X6HH23-F1
#
_entry.id   AF-X6HH23-F1
#
_cell.length_a   1.000
_cell.length_b   1.000
_cell.length_c   1.000
_cell.angle_alpha   90.00
_cell.angle_beta   90.00
_cell.angle_gamma   90.00
#
_symmetry.space_group_name_H-M   'P 1'
#
loop_
_entity.id
_entity.type
_entity.pdbx_description
1 polymer ?
#
loop_
_entity_poly.entity_id
_entity_poly.type
_entity_poly.pdbx_seq_one_letter_code
_entity_poly.pdbx_strand_id
1 'polypeptide(L)' 'MQFRDIPPEYILGGACLACAHKGPVNRSMIERRWGPAEDLRFVDRRLRCTSCGNGDHNRFIIFGRRA' A
#
# COMPACT_ATOMS: atom_id res chain seq x y z
N MET A 1 3.08 10.63 5.88
CA MET A 1 3.88 10.23 4.71
C MET A 1 2.92 10.04 3.55
N GLN A 2 3.15 10.73 2.45
CA GLN A 2 2.25 10.75 1.29
C GLN A 2 2.74 9.80 0.19
N PHE A 3 1.90 9.49 -0.79
CA PHE A 3 2.32 8.68 -1.93
C PHE A 3 3.49 9.31 -2.71
N ARG A 4 3.44 10.62 -2.95
CA ARG A 4 4.51 11.36 -3.65
C ARG A 4 5.87 11.33 -2.93
N ASP A 5 5.87 11.09 -1.62
CA ASP A 5 7.11 11.00 -0.83
C ASP A 5 7.84 9.67 -1.09
N ILE A 6 7.18 8.71 -1.75
CA ILE A 6 7.78 7.43 -2.17
C ILE A 6 8.32 7.62 -3.59
N PRO A 7 9.63 7.49 -3.83
CA PRO A 7 10.18 7.57 -5.18
C PRO A 7 9.66 6.43 -6.09
N PRO A 8 9.50 6.65 -7.41
CA PRO A 8 8.90 5.69 -8.35
C PRO A 8 9.73 4.41 -8.58
N GLU A 9 11.01 4.42 -8.23
CA GLU A 9 11.87 3.25 -8.19
C GLU A 9 11.47 2.27 -7.08
N TYR A 10 10.75 2.70 -6.04
CA TYR A 10 10.26 1.81 -5.01
C TYR A 10 8.90 1.22 -5.38
N ILE A 11 8.76 -0.08 -5.14
CA ILE A 11 7.50 -0.80 -5.30
C ILE A 11 6.72 -0.66 -3.99
N LEU A 12 5.58 0.01 -4.07
CA LEU A 12 4.63 0.07 -2.97
C LEU A 12 3.99 -1.30 -2.77
N GLY A 13 3.90 -1.76 -1.52
CA GLY A 13 3.19 -2.96 -1.14
C GLY A 13 2.26 -2.76 0.05
N GLY A 14 1.51 -3.80 0.35
CA GLY A 14 0.70 -3.92 1.55
C GLY A 14 1.19 -5.08 2.41
N ALA A 15 1.06 -4.93 3.73
CA ALA A 15 1.29 -5.97 4.72
C ALA A 15 0.02 -6.18 5.55
N CYS A 16 -0.42 -7.43 5.64
CA CYS A 16 -1.53 -7.83 6.48
C CYS A 16 -1.05 -8.12 7.90
N LEU A 17 -1.59 -7.43 8.90
CA LEU A 17 -1.25 -7.71 10.31
C LEU A 17 -1.88 -9.01 10.83
N ALA A 18 -2.95 -9.50 10.22
CA ALA A 18 -3.63 -10.72 10.66
C ALA A 18 -2.91 -12.01 10.24
N CYS A 19 -2.41 -12.08 9.00
CA CYS A 19 -1.77 -13.31 8.46
C CYS A 19 -0.32 -13.11 7.98
N ALA A 20 0.27 -11.93 8.25
CA ALA A 20 1.61 -11.56 7.80
C ALA A 20 1.84 -11.56 6.27
N HIS A 21 0.80 -11.75 5.46
CA HIS A 21 0.90 -11.72 4.00
C HIS A 21 1.36 -10.35 3.51
N LYS A 22 2.35 -10.35 2.61
CA LYS A 22 2.92 -9.15 1.99
C LYS A 22 2.84 -9.29 0.48
N GLY A 23 2.50 -8.20 -0.21
CA GLY A 23 2.42 -8.21 -1.67
C GLY A 23 2.48 -6.81 -2.26
N PRO A 24 2.80 -6.70 -3.57
CA PRO A 24 2.79 -5.43 -4.27
C PRO A 24 1.36 -4.89 -4.37
N VAL A 25 1.23 -3.58 -4.35
CA VAL A 25 -0.04 -2.89 -4.65
C VAL A 25 0.11 -2.02 -5.89
N ASN A 26 -1.00 -1.77 -6.58
CA ASN A 26 -0.98 -0.92 -7.77
C ASN A 26 -0.99 0.56 -7.36
N ARG A 27 0.21 1.15 -7.27
CA ARG A 27 0.41 2.57 -6.93
C ARG A 27 -0.40 3.51 -7.83
N SER A 28 -0.35 3.33 -9.15
CA SER A 28 -1.07 4.21 -10.10
C SER A 28 -2.59 4.17 -9.90
N MET A 29 -3.14 3.00 -9.58
CA MET A 29 -4.56 2.86 -9.27
C MET A 29 -4.93 3.56 -7.96
N ILE A 30 -4.06 3.46 -6.95
CA ILE A 30 -4.22 4.11 -5.66
C ILE A 30 -4.18 5.64 -5.84
N GLU A 31 -3.12 6.17 -6.46
CA GLU A 31 -2.97 7.61 -6.70
C GLU A 31 -4.10 8.18 -7.56
N ARG A 32 -4.60 7.43 -8.55
CA ARG A 32 -5.77 7.86 -9.35
C ARG A 32 -7.05 7.94 -8.52
N ARG A 33 -7.22 7.09 -7.51
CA ARG A 33 -8.44 7.02 -6.70
C ARG A 33 -8.45 8.03 -5.56
N TRP A 34 -7.32 8.25 -4.91
CA TRP A 34 -7.22 9.08 -3.70
C TRP A 34 -6.35 10.33 -3.85
N GLY A 35 -5.57 10.42 -4.93
CA GLY A 35 -4.64 11.52 -5.17
C GLY A 35 -3.22 11.22 -4.65
N PRO A 36 -2.18 11.72 -5.32
CA PRO A 36 -0.78 11.49 -4.94
C PRO A 36 -0.33 12.24 -3.67
N ALA A 37 -1.10 13.25 -3.24
CA ALA A 37 -0.82 14.05 -2.05
C ALA A 37 -1.50 13.51 -0.78
N GLU A 38 -2.28 12.44 -0.89
CA GLU A 38 -2.99 11.84 0.26
C GLU A 38 -2.01 11.14 1.21
N ASP A 39 -2.30 11.16 2.52
CA ASP A 39 -1.48 10.47 3.51
C ASP A 39 -1.77 8.96 3.49
N LEU A 40 -0.72 8.14 3.43
CA LEU A 40 -0.79 6.68 3.40
C LEU A 40 -1.64 6.11 4.55
N ARG A 41 -1.66 6.75 5.72
CA ARG A 41 -2.40 6.31 6.93
C ARG A 41 -3.92 6.47 6.84
N PHE A 42 -4.42 7.21 5.86
CA PHE A 42 -5.86 7.29 5.59
C PHE A 42 -6.30 6.23 4.57
N VAL A 43 -5.37 5.84 3.68
CA VAL A 43 -5.63 4.85 2.64
C VAL A 43 -5.36 3.41 3.12
N ASP A 44 -4.48 3.20 4.10
CA ASP A 44 -4.16 1.88 4.62
C ASP A 44 -5.38 1.14 5.21
N ARG A 45 -6.32 1.88 5.81
CA ARG A 45 -7.66 1.41 6.26
C ARG A 45 -8.53 0.86 5.15
N ARG A 46 -8.18 1.09 3.89
CA ARG A 46 -8.89 0.59 2.70
C ARG A 46 -8.20 -0.62 2.09
N LEU A 47 -7.02 -1.00 2.57
CA LEU A 47 -6.34 -2.21 2.11
C LEU A 47 -7.12 -3.45 2.53
N ARG A 48 -7.29 -4.37 1.60
CA ARG A 48 -7.86 -5.70 1.85
C ARG A 48 -6.84 -6.76 1.50
N CYS A 49 -6.56 -7.65 2.45
CA CYS A 49 -5.69 -8.79 2.21
C CYS A 49 -6.36 -9.76 1.24
N THR A 50 -5.67 -10.10 0.15
CA THR A 50 -6.14 -11.08 -0.84
C THR A 50 -5.95 -12.52 -0.40
N SER A 51 -5.15 -12.76 0.66
CA SER A 51 -4.90 -14.10 1.22
C SER A 51 -5.93 -14.50 2.27
N CYS A 52 -6.17 -13.67 3.29
CA CYS A 52 -7.11 -13.99 4.39
C CYS A 52 -8.39 -13.15 4.42
N GLY A 53 -8.54 -12.18 3.51
CA GLY A 53 -9.71 -11.29 3.46
C GLY A 53 -9.71 -10.15 4.47
N ASN A 54 -8.72 -10.07 5.37
CA ASN A 54 -8.64 -9.02 6.39
C ASN A 54 -8.70 -7.61 5.76
N GLY A 55 -9.67 -6.81 6.19
CA GLY A 55 -9.90 -5.45 5.69
C GLY A 55 -9.51 -4.34 6.67
N ASP A 56 -8.88 -4.69 7.80
CA ASP A 56 -8.56 -3.74 8.86
C ASP A 56 -7.10 -3.84 9.30
N HIS A 57 -6.54 -2.76 9.84
CA HIS A 57 -5.16 -2.68 10.36
C HIS A 57 -4.04 -3.14 9.40
N ASN A 58 -4.31 -3.24 8.10
CA ASN A 58 -3.30 -3.47 7.08
C ASN A 58 -2.42 -2.21 6.93
N ARG A 59 -1.16 -2.36 6.53
CA ARG A 59 -0.21 -1.25 6.40
C ARG A 59 0.46 -1.22 5.05
N PHE A 60 0.74 -0.02 4.54
CA PHE A 60 1.66 0.12 3.41
C PHE A 60 3.10 -0.18 3.83
N ILE A 61 3.85 -0.78 2.93
CA ILE A 61 5.28 -1.08 3.08
C ILE A 61 6.01 -0.80 1.75
N ILE A 62 7.33 -0.68 1.82
CA ILE A 62 8.17 -0.84 0.63
C ILE A 62 8.33 -2.33 0.38
N PHE A 63 7.79 -2.83 -0.73
CA PHE A 63 7.85 -4.25 -1.09
C PHE A 63 9.18 -4.61 -1.77
N GLY A 64 9.76 -3.66 -2.49
CA GLY A 64 11.02 -3.84 -3.21
C GLY A 64 11.42 -2.58 -3.97
N ARG A 65 12.43 -2.71 -4.83
CA ARG A 65 12.93 -1.66 -5.71
C ARG A 65 12.95 -2.19 -7.15
N ARG A 66 12.50 -1.38 -8.10
CA ARG A 66 12.65 -1.63 -9.53
C ARG A 66 14.14 -1.47 -9.88
N ALA A 67 14.72 -2.51 -10.46
CA ALA A 67 16.05 -2.47 -11.04
C ALA A 67 16.04 -1.64 -12.33
#